data_AF-A0A8J6F8Z1-F1
#
_entry.id   AF-A0A8J6F8Z1-F1
#
_cell.length_a   1.000
_cell.length_b   1.000
_cell.length_c   1.000
_cell.angle_alpha   90.00
_cell.angle_beta   90.00
_cell.angle_gamma   90.00
#
_symmetry.space_group_name_H-M   'P 1'
#
loop_
_entity.id
_entity.type
_entity.pdbx_description
1 polymer ?
#
loop_
_entity_poly.entity_id
_entity_poly.type
_entity_poly.pdbx_seq_one_letter_code
_entity_poly.pdbx_strand_id
1 'polypeptide(L)'
;MGVSADTVRMGLSDCSLLGLLLSIGVSACWGGCPCSDPALCQPIRDTRDFEVYVFYVGGENWKNYDWAHVTTVALFAPYDPELMCFAHSKGARFVLKGDIPLKDIVAPDSRSAWIEQQVTLAKAQYMDGINLDIEQTVLPGSEEYYALTALVKETTEAFHREIPGSQVTFDVAWSPAWIDLRCYNYTGIADLCDFLFVMSYDEQSQIWTECIAGANAPFNQTIQGYEKFINIGIDPKKLVMGVPWYGYDYSCLHLTEDNQCKIEKKPFRGAECSDAAGRQVPYRTIMKQVNASLSGRLWDDVQKAPFYHYKVCSRSYKSYFALIPE
;
A
#
# COMPACT_ATOMS: atom_id res chain seq x y z
N MET A 1 -13.97 8.62 -4.66
CA MET A 1 -14.55 9.95 -4.96
C MET A 1 -13.55 10.66 -5.86
N GLY A 2 -13.88 10.84 -7.14
CA GLY A 2 -13.02 11.52 -8.12
C GLY A 2 -13.57 12.91 -8.43
N VAL A 3 -12.71 13.92 -8.43
CA VAL A 3 -13.06 15.28 -8.86
C VAL A 3 -12.26 15.58 -10.12
N SER A 4 -12.99 15.75 -11.22
CA SER A 4 -12.51 16.20 -12.53
C SER A 4 -12.37 17.72 -12.50
N ALA A 5 -11.25 18.26 -13.00
CA ALA A 5 -11.04 19.69 -13.15
C ALA A 5 -11.33 20.12 -14.59
N ASP A 6 -12.23 21.09 -14.73
CA ASP A 6 -12.65 21.69 -15.99
C ASP A 6 -11.56 22.60 -16.60
N THR A 7 -11.40 22.48 -17.91
CA THR A 7 -10.50 23.28 -18.75
C THR A 7 -11.13 24.64 -19.09
N VAL A 8 -10.48 25.73 -18.68
CA VAL A 8 -10.81 27.09 -19.14
C VAL A 8 -10.06 27.37 -20.44
N ARG A 9 -10.81 27.60 -21.54
CA ARG A 9 -10.29 28.17 -22.79
C ARG A 9 -10.15 29.68 -22.66
N MET A 10 -8.94 30.20 -22.86
CA MET A 10 -8.71 31.59 -23.25
C MET A 10 -8.00 31.61 -24.60
N GLY A 11 -8.67 32.19 -25.59
CA GLY A 11 -8.09 32.48 -26.90
C GLY A 11 -7.27 33.75 -26.85
N LEU A 12 -6.18 33.81 -27.60
CA LEU A 12 -5.44 35.04 -27.87
C LEU A 12 -4.97 35.08 -29.32
N SER A 13 -5.11 36.29 -29.86
CA SER A 13 -4.92 36.74 -31.23
C SER A 13 -3.44 36.91 -31.59
N ASP A 14 -3.14 36.79 -32.89
CA ASP A 14 -1.83 37.05 -33.50
C ASP A 14 -1.30 38.48 -33.24
N CYS A 15 -0.01 38.57 -32.92
CA CYS A 15 0.83 39.70 -33.33
C CYS A 15 2.32 39.31 -33.28
N SER A 16 2.99 39.38 -34.44
CA SER A 16 4.45 39.24 -34.59
C SER A 16 5.19 40.42 -33.99
N LEU A 17 6.30 40.15 -33.28
CA LEU A 17 7.43 41.08 -33.14
C LEU A 17 8.70 40.32 -32.71
N LEU A 18 9.79 40.56 -33.45
CA LEU A 18 11.15 40.09 -33.18
C LEU A 18 11.61 40.44 -31.75
N GLY A 19 12.25 39.50 -31.05
CA GLY A 19 12.90 39.74 -29.77
C GLY A 19 13.92 38.67 -29.39
N LEU A 20 15.17 39.12 -29.21
CA LEU A 20 16.35 38.48 -28.61
C LEU A 20 16.21 37.08 -27.99
N LEU A 21 17.05 36.15 -28.47
CA LEU A 21 17.44 34.91 -27.79
C LEU A 21 18.22 35.24 -26.50
N LEU A 22 17.51 35.31 -25.38
CA LEU A 22 18.10 35.12 -24.04
C LEU A 22 18.01 33.63 -23.71
N SER A 23 19.15 32.95 -23.82
CA SER A 23 19.35 31.61 -23.29
C SER A 23 19.26 31.67 -21.77
N ILE A 24 18.03 31.65 -21.23
CA ILE A 24 17.81 31.37 -19.82
C ILE A 24 18.13 29.89 -19.65
N GLY A 25 19.39 29.60 -19.30
CA GLY A 25 19.73 28.33 -18.72
C GLY A 25 18.90 28.17 -17.46
N VAL A 26 17.84 27.38 -17.54
CA VAL A 26 17.14 26.88 -16.37
C VAL A 26 18.13 25.92 -15.72
N SER A 27 19.03 26.45 -14.88
CA SER A 27 19.68 25.65 -13.86
C SER A 27 18.56 25.09 -13.01
N ALA A 28 18.20 23.83 -13.26
CA ALA A 28 17.49 23.03 -12.29
C ALA A 28 18.29 23.15 -10.99
N CYS A 29 17.76 23.92 -10.03
CA CYS A 29 18.31 23.94 -8.69
C CYS A 29 17.94 22.58 -8.10
N TRP A 30 18.83 21.60 -8.22
CA TRP A 30 18.81 20.44 -7.37
C TRP A 30 19.02 21.01 -5.97
N GLY A 31 17.93 21.08 -5.18
CA GLY A 31 18.02 21.50 -3.79
C GLY A 31 19.09 20.66 -3.12
N GLY A 32 20.03 21.31 -2.42
CA GLY A 32 21.05 20.58 -1.67
C GLY A 32 20.41 19.64 -0.64
N CYS A 33 21.22 18.71 -0.11
CA CYS A 33 20.78 17.77 0.90
C CYS A 33 20.02 18.49 2.04
N PRO A 34 18.77 18.12 2.37
CA PRO A 34 18.00 18.78 3.41
C PRO A 34 18.43 18.37 4.83
N CYS A 35 19.26 17.34 4.97
CA CYS A 35 19.68 16.81 6.25
C CYS A 35 20.80 17.66 6.87
N SER A 36 20.81 17.74 8.21
CA SER A 36 21.89 18.41 8.94
C SER A 36 23.25 17.73 8.74
N ASP A 37 23.25 16.41 8.55
CA ASP A 37 24.41 15.64 8.10
C ASP A 37 24.23 15.26 6.61
N PRO A 38 25.06 15.81 5.69
CA PRO A 38 24.99 15.49 4.28
C PRO A 38 25.20 14.00 3.93
N ALA A 39 25.82 13.22 4.81
CA ALA A 39 25.99 11.78 4.61
C ALA A 39 24.64 11.05 4.62
N LEU A 40 23.63 11.59 5.31
CA LEU A 40 22.27 11.03 5.33
C LEU A 40 21.56 11.13 3.98
N CYS A 41 22.06 11.91 3.03
CA CYS A 41 21.51 11.95 1.67
C CYS A 41 22.14 10.91 0.73
N GLN A 42 23.00 10.02 1.24
CA GLN A 42 23.48 8.88 0.49
C GLN A 42 22.49 7.70 0.61
N PRO A 43 22.29 6.91 -0.46
CA PRO A 43 21.44 5.72 -0.38
C PRO A 43 21.89 4.77 0.72
N ILE A 44 20.92 4.20 1.45
CA ILE A 44 21.18 3.15 2.44
C ILE A 44 21.64 1.89 1.72
N ARG A 45 22.81 1.38 2.11
CA ARG A 45 23.43 0.19 1.47
C ARG A 45 23.36 -1.07 2.31
N ASP A 46 23.06 -0.94 3.60
CA ASP A 46 23.02 -2.08 4.51
C ASP A 46 21.88 -3.01 4.13
N THR A 47 22.17 -4.31 4.09
CA THR A 47 21.17 -5.37 3.95
C THR A 47 20.76 -5.89 5.31
N ARG A 48 19.50 -6.28 5.47
CA ARG A 48 18.99 -6.86 6.71
C ARG A 48 18.41 -8.25 6.44
N ASP A 49 18.45 -9.11 7.46
CA ASP A 49 17.89 -10.47 7.37
C ASP A 49 16.35 -10.48 7.45
N PHE A 50 15.75 -9.38 7.90
CA PHE A 50 14.30 -9.20 8.04
C PHE A 50 13.88 -7.78 7.63
N GLU A 51 12.62 -7.63 7.24
CA GLU A 51 12.00 -6.36 6.85
C GLU A 51 10.88 -6.00 7.83
N VAL A 52 10.92 -4.78 8.38
CA VAL A 52 9.82 -4.11 9.07
C VAL A 52 9.48 -2.88 8.26
N TYR A 53 8.58 -3.11 7.31
CA TYR A 53 8.20 -2.17 6.28
C TYR A 53 6.95 -1.41 6.70
N VAL A 54 7.02 -0.08 6.75
CA VAL A 54 5.90 0.76 7.23
C VAL A 54 5.40 1.72 6.14
N PHE A 55 4.08 1.82 6.03
CA PHE A 55 3.43 2.75 5.10
C PHE A 55 3.15 4.07 5.81
N TYR A 56 3.78 5.15 5.37
CA TYR A 56 3.56 6.49 5.91
C TYR A 56 2.49 7.22 5.10
N VAL A 57 1.33 7.43 5.73
CA VAL A 57 0.15 8.08 5.14
C VAL A 57 -0.07 9.51 5.64
N GLY A 58 0.96 10.12 6.24
CA GLY A 58 0.95 11.51 6.70
C GLY A 58 0.82 11.70 8.22
N GLY A 59 1.03 12.95 8.65
CA GLY A 59 0.99 13.35 10.06
C GLY A 59 2.26 13.01 10.84
N GLU A 60 2.26 13.20 12.15
CA GLU A 60 3.50 13.10 12.96
C GLU A 60 3.65 11.79 13.73
N ASN A 61 2.82 10.77 13.43
CA ASN A 61 2.88 9.49 14.17
C ASN A 61 4.22 8.77 14.01
N TRP A 62 4.96 9.05 12.92
CA TRP A 62 6.27 8.48 12.65
C TRP A 62 7.28 8.76 13.77
N LYS A 63 7.11 9.86 14.52
CA LYS A 63 7.95 10.20 15.67
C LYS A 63 7.86 9.17 16.80
N ASN A 64 6.80 8.35 16.81
CA ASN A 64 6.54 7.32 17.81
C ASN A 64 6.73 5.89 17.26
N TYR A 65 7.23 5.72 16.03
CA TYR A 65 7.57 4.39 15.54
C TYR A 65 8.71 3.80 16.36
N ASP A 66 8.74 2.47 16.46
CA ASP A 66 9.89 1.78 17.03
C ASP A 66 11.01 1.69 15.99
N TRP A 67 11.78 2.77 15.91
CA TRP A 67 12.89 2.91 14.97
C TRP A 67 14.06 1.94 15.19
N ALA A 68 14.07 1.17 16.28
CA ALA A 68 15.01 0.06 16.42
C ALA A 68 14.70 -1.08 15.43
N HIS A 69 13.44 -1.18 15.00
CA HIS A 69 12.97 -2.27 14.14
C HIS A 69 12.69 -1.82 12.72
N VAL A 70 12.18 -0.60 12.50
CA VAL A 70 11.83 -0.09 11.16
C VAL A 70 13.02 -0.21 10.19
N THR A 71 12.77 -0.85 9.04
CA THR A 71 13.77 -1.08 8.00
C THR A 71 13.53 -0.21 6.78
N THR A 72 12.26 0.02 6.43
CA THR A 72 11.85 0.82 5.28
C THR A 72 10.57 1.58 5.59
N VAL A 73 10.49 2.82 5.11
CA VAL A 73 9.28 3.64 5.10
C VAL A 73 8.85 3.88 3.65
N ALA A 74 7.66 3.41 3.27
CA ALA A 74 7.03 3.71 1.99
C ALA A 74 6.16 4.96 2.09
N LEU A 75 6.43 5.93 1.24
CA LEU A 75 5.83 7.26 1.28
C LEU A 75 4.50 7.32 0.50
N PHE A 76 3.38 7.25 1.23
CA PHE A 76 2.01 7.41 0.71
C PHE A 76 1.42 8.79 1.10
N ALA A 77 2.29 9.77 1.28
CA ALA A 77 1.99 11.14 1.65
C ALA A 77 2.91 12.11 0.90
N PRO A 78 2.68 13.44 0.94
CA PRO A 78 3.64 14.39 0.40
C PRO A 78 5.04 14.20 0.99
N TYR A 79 6.07 14.45 0.18
CA TYR A 79 7.47 14.33 0.60
C TYR A 79 7.75 15.16 1.86
N ASP A 80 8.30 14.48 2.86
CA ASP A 80 8.68 15.04 4.15
C ASP A 80 10.20 14.89 4.34
N PRO A 81 10.99 15.96 4.13
CA PRO A 81 12.44 15.89 4.25
C PRO A 81 12.90 15.65 5.69
N GLU A 82 12.12 16.03 6.72
CA GLU A 82 12.47 15.75 8.12
C GLU A 82 12.40 14.25 8.38
N LEU A 83 11.30 13.62 7.95
CA LEU A 83 11.13 12.17 8.05
C LEU A 83 12.17 11.40 7.24
N MET A 84 12.47 11.81 6.00
CA MET A 84 13.51 11.17 5.19
C MET A 84 14.86 11.18 5.92
N CYS A 85 15.31 12.36 6.37
CA CYS A 85 16.57 12.49 7.10
C CYS A 85 16.57 11.70 8.40
N PHE A 86 15.44 11.69 9.12
CA PHE A 86 15.31 10.91 10.34
C PHE A 86 15.40 9.40 10.06
N ALA A 87 14.69 8.88 9.06
CA ALA A 87 14.74 7.48 8.66
C ALA A 87 16.17 7.05 8.31
N HIS A 88 16.87 7.85 7.51
CA HIS A 88 18.26 7.57 7.14
C HIS A 88 19.20 7.62 8.36
N SER A 89 18.95 8.52 9.33
CA SER A 89 19.71 8.55 10.59
C SER A 89 19.53 7.28 11.45
N LYS A 90 18.49 6.50 11.17
CA LYS A 90 18.20 5.19 11.77
C LYS A 90 18.60 4.02 10.87
N GLY A 91 19.25 4.30 9.73
CA GLY A 91 19.60 3.31 8.72
C GLY A 91 18.38 2.66 8.05
N ALA A 92 17.22 3.31 8.12
CA ALA A 92 15.99 2.84 7.48
C ALA A 92 15.86 3.48 6.09
N ARG A 93 15.43 2.70 5.11
CA ARG A 93 15.18 3.16 3.75
C ARG A 93 13.96 4.05 3.67
N PHE A 94 13.98 4.98 2.73
CA PHE A 94 12.83 5.83 2.40
C PHE A 94 12.47 5.65 0.92
N VAL A 95 11.31 5.07 0.62
CA VAL A 95 10.95 4.68 -0.76
C VAL A 95 9.71 5.40 -1.27
N LEU A 96 9.70 5.70 -2.58
CA LEU A 96 8.57 6.33 -3.26
C LEU A 96 7.36 5.39 -3.30
N LYS A 97 6.15 5.96 -3.32
CA LYS A 97 4.99 5.27 -3.90
C LYS A 97 5.05 5.38 -5.43
N GLY A 98 4.92 4.25 -6.12
CA GLY A 98 4.66 4.17 -7.54
C GLY A 98 3.24 3.66 -7.80
N ASP A 99 2.42 4.45 -8.47
CA ASP A 99 1.10 4.06 -8.95
C ASP A 99 0.87 4.73 -10.31
N ILE A 100 0.40 3.93 -11.26
CA ILE A 100 0.20 4.34 -12.65
C ILE A 100 -0.99 3.57 -13.24
N PRO A 101 -1.89 4.22 -14.00
CA PRO A 101 -2.97 3.52 -14.70
C PRO A 101 -2.42 2.46 -15.65
N LEU A 102 -3.01 1.25 -15.65
CA LEU A 102 -2.51 0.14 -16.47
C LEU A 102 -2.49 0.45 -17.97
N LYS A 103 -3.47 1.21 -18.45
CA LYS A 103 -3.54 1.67 -19.83
C LYS A 103 -2.31 2.50 -20.26
N ASP A 104 -1.66 3.18 -19.31
CA ASP A 104 -0.55 4.10 -19.58
C ASP A 104 0.80 3.37 -19.61
N ILE A 105 0.86 2.08 -19.21
CA ILE A 105 2.08 1.26 -19.22
C ILE A 105 2.16 0.27 -20.40
N VAL A 106 1.08 0.12 -21.16
CA VAL A 106 1.03 -0.79 -22.33
C VAL A 106 2.07 -0.39 -23.37
N ALA A 107 2.13 0.91 -23.70
CA ALA A 107 3.12 1.44 -24.63
C ALA A 107 4.52 1.49 -23.97
N PRO A 108 5.56 0.87 -24.56
CA PRO A 108 6.91 0.87 -24.00
C PRO A 108 7.50 2.27 -23.76
N ASP A 109 7.24 3.22 -24.65
CA ASP A 109 7.75 4.58 -24.54
C ASP A 109 7.10 5.32 -23.36
N SER A 110 5.79 5.17 -23.17
CA SER A 110 5.07 5.75 -22.02
C SER A 110 5.59 5.17 -20.70
N ARG A 111 5.80 3.86 -20.67
CA ARG A 111 6.36 3.16 -19.51
C ARG A 111 7.77 3.64 -19.18
N SER A 112 8.64 3.74 -20.19
CA SER A 112 10.01 4.23 -20.04
C SER A 112 10.04 5.68 -19.54
N ALA A 113 9.19 6.55 -20.08
CA ALA A 113 9.09 7.94 -19.66
C ALA A 113 8.62 8.07 -18.20
N TRP A 114 7.67 7.24 -17.77
CA TRP A 114 7.24 7.22 -16.37
C TRP A 114 8.36 6.74 -15.44
N ILE A 115 9.08 5.67 -15.81
CA ILE A 115 10.21 5.15 -15.03
C ILE A 115 11.31 6.21 -14.87
N GLU A 116 11.66 6.92 -15.95
CA GLU A 116 12.64 8.02 -15.90
C GLU A 116 12.21 9.14 -14.96
N GLN A 117 10.92 9.49 -14.96
CA GLN A 117 10.36 10.46 -14.02
C GLN A 117 10.47 9.98 -12.57
N GLN A 118 10.17 8.70 -12.28
CA GLN A 118 10.27 8.16 -10.93
C GLN A 118 11.72 8.11 -10.44
N VAL A 119 12.66 7.69 -11.28
CA VAL A 119 14.09 7.70 -10.93
C VAL A 119 14.59 9.12 -10.68
N THR A 120 14.18 10.08 -11.51
CA THR A 120 14.56 11.50 -11.33
C THR A 120 14.01 12.05 -10.02
N LEU A 121 12.75 11.74 -9.71
CA LEU A 121 12.12 12.14 -8.45
C LEU A 121 12.81 11.51 -7.24
N ALA A 122 13.10 10.21 -7.31
CA ALA A 122 13.80 9.48 -6.25
C ALA A 122 15.17 10.10 -5.95
N LYS A 123 15.95 10.41 -6.99
CA LYS A 123 17.27 11.06 -6.83
C LYS A 123 17.14 12.48 -6.26
N ALA A 124 16.15 13.25 -6.70
CA ALA A 124 15.92 14.60 -6.20
C ALA A 124 15.45 14.63 -4.74
N GLN A 125 14.79 13.58 -4.28
CA GLN A 125 14.24 13.46 -2.93
C GLN A 125 15.05 12.52 -2.02
N TYR A 126 16.23 12.08 -2.46
CA TYR A 126 17.12 11.17 -1.73
C TYR A 126 16.43 9.87 -1.29
N MET A 127 15.58 9.32 -2.16
CA MET A 127 14.85 8.07 -1.93
C MET A 127 15.73 6.87 -2.25
N ASP A 128 15.56 5.80 -1.48
CA ASP A 128 16.24 4.53 -1.63
C ASP A 128 15.49 3.55 -2.53
N GLY A 129 14.46 3.97 -3.27
CA GLY A 129 13.68 3.03 -4.06
C GLY A 129 12.24 3.43 -4.34
N ILE A 130 11.44 2.43 -4.70
CA ILE A 130 10.03 2.57 -5.06
C ILE A 130 9.21 1.33 -4.68
N ASN A 131 8.01 1.58 -4.18
CA ASN A 131 6.96 0.61 -3.90
C ASN A 131 5.85 0.73 -4.94
N LEU A 132 5.71 -0.27 -5.79
CA LEU A 132 4.68 -0.31 -6.84
C LEU A 132 3.35 -0.82 -6.25
N ASP A 133 2.38 0.08 -6.14
CA ASP A 133 1.04 -0.15 -5.59
C ASP A 133 0.00 -0.09 -6.73
N ILE A 134 -0.01 -1.12 -7.57
CA ILE A 134 -0.92 -1.22 -8.72
C ILE A 134 -2.02 -2.23 -8.39
N GLU A 135 -3.20 -1.70 -8.08
CA GLU A 135 -4.34 -2.49 -7.58
C GLU A 135 -5.46 -2.72 -8.61
N GLN A 136 -5.18 -2.40 -9.88
CA GLN A 136 -6.17 -2.41 -10.94
C GLN A 136 -6.44 -3.83 -11.46
N THR A 137 -7.66 -4.06 -11.96
CA THR A 137 -8.04 -5.35 -12.57
C THR A 137 -7.16 -5.67 -13.78
N VAL A 138 -6.64 -6.89 -13.84
CA VAL A 138 -5.85 -7.44 -14.96
C VAL A 138 -6.35 -8.85 -15.24
N LEU A 139 -6.65 -9.13 -16.51
CA LEU A 139 -7.05 -10.46 -16.93
C LEU A 139 -5.83 -11.25 -17.40
N PRO A 140 -5.78 -12.59 -17.19
CA PRO A 140 -4.67 -13.41 -17.67
C PRO A 140 -4.47 -13.25 -19.18
N GLY A 141 -3.24 -12.95 -19.59
CA GLY A 141 -2.86 -12.85 -20.99
C GLY A 141 -3.34 -11.58 -21.73
N SER A 142 -3.90 -10.59 -21.04
CA SER A 142 -4.17 -9.28 -21.64
C SER A 142 -2.88 -8.49 -21.92
N GLU A 143 -2.95 -7.39 -22.67
CA GLU A 143 -1.78 -6.53 -22.89
C GLU A 143 -1.25 -5.96 -21.57
N GLU A 144 -2.15 -5.59 -20.65
CA GLU A 144 -1.83 -5.10 -19.32
C GLU A 144 -1.12 -6.15 -18.46
N TYR A 145 -1.46 -7.44 -18.62
CA TYR A 145 -0.78 -8.54 -17.91
C TYR A 145 0.73 -8.57 -18.23
N TYR A 146 1.06 -8.50 -19.52
CA TYR A 146 2.45 -8.47 -19.96
C TYR A 146 3.12 -7.13 -19.66
N ALA A 147 2.40 -6.01 -19.85
CA ALA A 147 2.90 -4.68 -19.58
C ALA A 147 3.22 -4.44 -18.10
N LEU A 148 2.42 -4.99 -17.18
CA LEU A 148 2.69 -4.91 -15.74
C LEU A 148 3.97 -5.66 -15.37
N THR A 149 4.18 -6.86 -15.91
CA THR A 149 5.43 -7.61 -15.69
C THR A 149 6.64 -6.85 -16.27
N ALA A 150 6.48 -6.25 -17.46
CA ALA A 150 7.53 -5.44 -18.08
C ALA A 150 7.83 -4.16 -17.26
N LEU A 151 6.81 -3.51 -16.69
CA LEU A 151 6.98 -2.36 -15.81
C LEU A 151 7.84 -2.71 -14.61
N VAL A 152 7.54 -3.81 -13.93
CA VAL A 152 8.32 -4.23 -12.76
C VAL A 152 9.77 -4.49 -13.17
N LYS A 153 10.00 -5.25 -14.24
CA LYS A 153 11.36 -5.52 -14.75
C LYS A 153 12.14 -4.24 -15.02
N GLU A 154 11.58 -3.35 -15.83
CA GLU A 154 12.26 -2.15 -16.29
C GLU A 154 12.46 -1.14 -15.15
N THR A 155 11.50 -1.06 -14.22
CA THR A 155 11.62 -0.24 -13.01
C THR A 155 12.75 -0.76 -12.13
N THR A 156 12.80 -2.07 -11.84
CA THR A 156 13.88 -2.66 -11.06
C THR A 156 15.24 -2.40 -11.71
N GLU A 157 15.39 -2.70 -12.99
CA GLU A 157 16.65 -2.51 -13.73
C GLU A 157 17.10 -1.04 -13.74
N ALA A 158 16.17 -0.09 -13.89
CA ALA A 158 16.48 1.33 -13.89
C ALA A 158 16.88 1.83 -12.49
N PHE A 159 16.11 1.49 -11.45
CA PHE A 159 16.40 1.91 -10.08
C PHE A 159 17.73 1.34 -9.58
N HIS A 160 17.97 0.03 -9.73
CA HIS A 160 19.24 -0.57 -9.29
C HIS A 160 20.46 -0.01 -10.03
N ARG A 161 20.30 0.37 -11.30
CA ARG A 161 21.37 1.00 -12.10
C ARG A 161 21.65 2.43 -11.66
N GLU A 162 20.60 3.23 -11.46
CA GLU A 162 20.71 4.68 -11.24
C GLU A 162 20.87 5.07 -9.77
N ILE A 163 20.44 4.20 -8.85
CA ILE A 163 20.49 4.35 -7.40
C ILE A 163 21.04 3.04 -6.81
N PRO A 164 22.37 2.83 -6.81
CA PRO A 164 22.95 1.60 -6.29
C PRO A 164 22.56 1.32 -4.84
N GLY A 165 21.97 0.15 -4.59
CA GLY A 165 21.42 -0.24 -3.30
C GLY A 165 19.92 0.01 -3.14
N SER A 166 19.24 0.49 -4.19
CA SER A 166 17.81 0.77 -4.14
C SER A 166 16.96 -0.48 -3.91
N GLN A 167 15.78 -0.28 -3.33
CA GLN A 167 14.76 -1.29 -3.06
C GLN A 167 13.53 -1.06 -3.95
N VAL A 168 13.20 -2.04 -4.79
CA VAL A 168 12.02 -2.04 -5.66
C VAL A 168 11.07 -3.14 -5.20
N THR A 169 9.87 -2.75 -4.79
CA THR A 169 8.89 -3.62 -4.13
C THR A 169 7.55 -3.54 -4.83
N PHE A 170 6.71 -4.56 -4.68
CA PHE A 170 5.40 -4.61 -5.33
C PHE A 170 4.33 -5.08 -4.36
N ASP A 171 3.24 -4.33 -4.24
CA ASP A 171 2.10 -4.67 -3.40
C ASP A 171 1.21 -5.69 -4.12
N VAL A 172 0.96 -6.83 -3.47
CA VAL A 172 0.08 -7.88 -4.00
C VAL A 172 -1.10 -8.12 -3.06
N ALA A 173 -2.22 -8.57 -3.62
CA ALA A 173 -3.36 -8.98 -2.82
C ALA A 173 -2.99 -10.12 -1.84
N TRP A 174 -3.79 -10.32 -0.80
CA TRP A 174 -3.56 -11.31 0.26
C TRP A 174 -3.42 -12.78 -0.21
N SER A 175 -3.76 -13.07 -1.48
CA SER A 175 -3.63 -14.40 -2.09
C SER A 175 -3.48 -14.28 -3.61
N PRO A 176 -2.74 -15.19 -4.28
CA PRO A 176 -2.61 -15.20 -5.74
C PRO A 176 -3.87 -15.70 -6.46
N ALA A 177 -4.92 -16.07 -5.73
CA ALA A 177 -6.18 -16.61 -6.25
C ALA A 177 -7.10 -15.54 -6.87
N TRP A 178 -6.52 -14.61 -7.65
CA TRP A 178 -7.23 -13.61 -8.46
C TRP A 178 -8.17 -12.70 -7.65
N ILE A 179 -7.76 -12.39 -6.42
CA ILE A 179 -8.47 -11.45 -5.55
C ILE A 179 -8.69 -10.14 -6.33
N ASP A 180 -9.92 -9.62 -6.30
CA ASP A 180 -10.34 -8.41 -7.01
C ASP A 180 -10.09 -8.40 -8.54
N LEU A 181 -10.00 -9.58 -9.14
CA LEU A 181 -9.63 -9.77 -10.55
C LEU A 181 -8.21 -9.25 -10.84
N ARG A 182 -7.31 -9.31 -9.85
CA ARG A 182 -5.87 -9.05 -10.01
C ARG A 182 -5.17 -10.33 -10.43
N CYS A 183 -5.34 -10.74 -11.69
CA CYS A 183 -4.76 -11.99 -12.19
C CYS A 183 -3.32 -11.78 -12.68
N TYR A 184 -2.43 -11.27 -11.83
CA TYR A 184 -1.07 -10.86 -12.20
C TYR A 184 -0.15 -12.07 -12.42
N ASN A 185 0.99 -11.82 -13.07
CA ASN A 185 2.09 -12.77 -13.18
C ASN A 185 2.89 -12.82 -11.86
N TYR A 186 2.29 -13.37 -10.79
CA TYR A 186 2.86 -13.28 -9.44
C TYR A 186 4.29 -13.83 -9.33
N THR A 187 4.60 -14.96 -9.97
CA THR A 187 5.95 -15.54 -9.96
C THR A 187 6.93 -14.67 -10.73
N GLY A 188 6.56 -14.24 -11.94
CA GLY A 188 7.41 -13.34 -12.74
C GLY A 188 7.67 -12.01 -12.03
N ILE A 189 6.67 -11.41 -11.39
CA ILE A 189 6.84 -10.17 -10.61
C ILE A 189 7.77 -10.42 -9.41
N ALA A 190 7.57 -11.52 -8.65
CA ALA A 190 8.40 -11.85 -7.49
C ALA A 190 9.88 -12.08 -7.84
N ASP A 191 10.15 -12.68 -9.00
CA ASP A 191 11.51 -12.90 -9.50
C ASP A 191 12.20 -11.57 -9.88
N LEU A 192 11.42 -10.55 -10.23
CA LEU A 192 11.90 -9.27 -10.76
C LEU A 192 12.05 -8.18 -9.70
N CYS A 193 11.22 -8.15 -8.65
CA CYS A 193 11.32 -7.16 -7.57
C CYS A 193 12.14 -7.70 -6.39
N ASP A 194 12.56 -6.83 -5.48
CA ASP A 194 13.32 -7.21 -4.28
C ASP A 194 12.49 -8.08 -3.34
N PHE A 195 11.21 -7.76 -3.15
CA PHE A 195 10.19 -8.62 -2.53
C PHE A 195 8.78 -8.13 -2.86
N LEU A 196 7.80 -9.00 -2.63
CA LEU A 196 6.38 -8.68 -2.62
C LEU A 196 5.96 -8.25 -1.21
N PHE A 197 5.28 -7.12 -1.10
CA PHE A 197 4.53 -6.78 0.10
C PHE A 197 3.12 -7.34 -0.05
N VAL A 198 2.80 -8.37 0.74
CA VAL A 198 1.50 -9.05 0.66
C VAL A 198 0.51 -8.31 1.55
N MET A 199 -0.51 -7.70 0.94
CA MET A 199 -1.57 -6.97 1.64
C MET A 199 -2.55 -7.93 2.33
N SER A 200 -2.09 -8.66 3.35
CA SER A 200 -2.88 -9.57 4.19
C SER A 200 -3.78 -8.84 5.18
N TYR A 201 -4.65 -8.02 4.63
CA TYR A 201 -5.71 -7.25 5.28
C TYR A 201 -6.80 -6.95 4.25
N ASP A 202 -7.94 -6.42 4.70
CA ASP A 202 -9.16 -6.28 3.90
C ASP A 202 -9.57 -7.63 3.25
N GLU A 203 -9.30 -8.74 3.96
CA GLU A 203 -9.50 -10.10 3.42
C GLU A 203 -10.99 -10.48 3.30
N GLN A 204 -11.87 -9.61 3.78
CA GLN A 204 -13.33 -9.70 3.65
C GLN A 204 -13.86 -8.84 2.49
N SER A 205 -13.01 -8.38 1.57
CA SER A 205 -13.44 -7.66 0.36
C SER A 205 -14.46 -8.44 -0.47
N GLN A 206 -14.40 -9.79 -0.43
CA GLN A 206 -15.33 -10.69 -1.11
C GLN A 206 -15.81 -11.79 -0.15
N ILE A 207 -17.04 -11.70 0.34
CA ILE A 207 -17.67 -12.68 1.22
C ILE A 207 -18.59 -13.58 0.39
N TRP A 208 -18.17 -14.82 0.16
CA TRP A 208 -18.89 -15.81 -0.64
C TRP A 208 -19.87 -16.68 0.17
N THR A 209 -19.87 -16.51 1.49
CA THR A 209 -20.74 -17.23 2.43
C THR A 209 -21.86 -16.32 2.92
N GLU A 210 -22.50 -16.67 4.04
CA GLU A 210 -23.46 -15.78 4.68
C GLU A 210 -22.81 -14.42 5.02
N CYS A 211 -23.60 -13.36 4.89
CA CYS A 211 -23.17 -11.98 5.16
C CYS A 211 -23.02 -11.75 6.67
N ILE A 212 -21.91 -12.21 7.20
CA ILE A 212 -21.51 -12.12 8.60
C ILE A 212 -20.27 -11.25 8.71
N ALA A 213 -20.23 -10.37 9.71
CA ALA A 213 -19.05 -9.57 10.02
C ALA A 213 -17.83 -10.48 10.32
N GLY A 214 -16.74 -10.25 9.61
CA GLY A 214 -15.47 -10.98 9.74
C GLY A 214 -14.31 -10.11 10.24
N ALA A 215 -13.23 -10.77 10.62
CA ALA A 215 -11.97 -10.14 10.95
C ALA A 215 -11.30 -9.54 9.72
N ASN A 216 -10.57 -8.44 9.90
CA ASN A 216 -9.85 -7.77 8.82
C ASN A 216 -8.79 -8.68 8.17
N ALA A 217 -8.08 -9.44 9.00
CA ALA A 217 -7.07 -10.42 8.62
C ALA A 217 -7.26 -11.71 9.43
N PRO A 218 -8.18 -12.61 9.03
CA PRO A 218 -8.40 -13.87 9.74
C PRO A 218 -7.21 -14.81 9.58
N PHE A 219 -6.62 -15.28 10.69
CA PHE A 219 -5.35 -16.02 10.68
C PHE A 219 -5.30 -17.18 9.68
N ASN A 220 -6.32 -18.03 9.67
CA ASN A 220 -6.34 -19.19 8.78
C ASN A 220 -6.44 -18.79 7.30
N GLN A 221 -7.17 -17.71 6.99
CA GLN A 221 -7.32 -17.21 5.63
C GLN A 221 -6.00 -16.57 5.16
N THR A 222 -5.39 -15.76 6.02
CA THR A 222 -4.07 -15.17 5.81
C THR A 222 -3.04 -16.26 5.51
N ILE A 223 -2.85 -17.24 6.39
CA ILE A 223 -1.84 -18.31 6.21
C ILE A 223 -2.07 -19.12 4.93
N GLN A 224 -3.32 -19.45 4.60
CA GLN A 224 -3.64 -20.11 3.34
C GLN A 224 -3.28 -19.26 2.11
N GLY A 225 -3.34 -17.93 2.20
CA GLY A 225 -2.86 -17.02 1.16
C GLY A 225 -1.35 -17.17 0.91
N TYR A 226 -0.54 -17.16 1.97
CA TYR A 226 0.92 -17.37 1.87
C TYR A 226 1.26 -18.77 1.36
N GLU A 227 0.59 -19.81 1.85
CA GLU A 227 0.77 -21.17 1.35
C GLU A 227 0.53 -21.25 -0.16
N LYS A 228 -0.48 -20.54 -0.68
CA LYS A 228 -0.74 -20.47 -2.13
C LYS A 228 0.40 -19.78 -2.89
N PHE A 229 0.94 -18.67 -2.38
CA PHE A 229 2.11 -18.01 -3.00
C PHE A 229 3.33 -18.94 -3.05
N ILE A 230 3.58 -19.66 -1.95
CA ILE A 230 4.70 -20.62 -1.86
C ILE A 230 4.47 -21.80 -2.82
N ASN A 231 3.24 -22.33 -2.88
CA ASN A 231 2.89 -23.46 -3.74
C ASN A 231 3.00 -23.15 -5.24
N ILE A 232 2.84 -21.88 -5.65
CA ILE A 232 3.10 -21.47 -7.04
C ILE A 232 4.58 -21.19 -7.31
N GLY A 233 5.47 -21.36 -6.32
CA GLY A 233 6.91 -21.34 -6.48
C GLY A 233 7.62 -20.06 -6.02
N ILE A 234 6.93 -19.14 -5.34
CA ILE A 234 7.57 -17.93 -4.80
C ILE A 234 8.39 -18.30 -3.56
N ASP A 235 9.66 -17.88 -3.52
CA ASP A 235 10.51 -18.05 -2.34
C ASP A 235 9.88 -17.33 -1.13
N PRO A 236 9.64 -18.00 0.00
CA PRO A 236 9.14 -17.35 1.22
C PRO A 236 9.95 -16.11 1.64
N LYS A 237 11.24 -16.02 1.32
CA LYS A 237 12.08 -14.85 1.61
C LYS A 237 11.71 -13.61 0.79
N LYS A 238 10.95 -13.77 -0.30
CA LYS A 238 10.40 -12.70 -1.14
C LYS A 238 9.02 -12.22 -0.67
N LEU A 239 8.48 -12.75 0.44
CA LEU A 239 7.15 -12.41 0.92
C LEU A 239 7.24 -11.63 2.24
N VAL A 240 6.89 -10.35 2.21
CA VAL A 240 6.74 -9.52 3.41
C VAL A 240 5.27 -9.48 3.81
N MET A 241 4.98 -9.78 5.08
CA MET A 241 3.61 -9.90 5.57
C MET A 241 3.01 -8.56 5.99
N GLY A 242 1.94 -8.16 5.32
CA GLY A 242 1.15 -6.98 5.68
C GLY A 242 0.29 -7.23 6.92
N VAL A 243 0.45 -6.37 7.93
CA VAL A 243 -0.33 -6.43 9.17
C VAL A 243 -1.10 -5.11 9.37
N PRO A 244 -2.43 -5.14 9.50
CA PRO A 244 -3.21 -3.91 9.57
C PRO A 244 -3.18 -3.29 10.97
N TRP A 245 -2.85 -1.99 11.04
CA TRP A 245 -3.00 -1.16 12.24
C TRP A 245 -4.41 -0.54 12.36
N TYR A 246 -5.39 -1.25 11.81
CA TYR A 246 -6.80 -0.88 11.80
C TYR A 246 -7.66 -2.15 11.77
N GLY A 247 -8.94 -1.97 12.03
CA GLY A 247 -9.94 -3.02 11.92
C GLY A 247 -11.23 -2.48 11.33
N TYR A 248 -12.28 -3.29 11.34
CA TYR A 248 -13.58 -2.90 10.83
C TYR A 248 -14.62 -2.80 11.92
N ASP A 249 -15.47 -1.79 11.81
CA ASP A 249 -16.64 -1.54 12.62
C ASP A 249 -17.90 -1.79 11.78
N TYR A 250 -18.60 -2.89 12.05
CA TYR A 250 -19.79 -3.32 11.32
C TYR A 250 -21.07 -2.98 12.09
N SER A 251 -22.04 -2.41 11.40
CA SER A 251 -23.40 -2.29 11.92
C SER A 251 -24.08 -3.66 11.89
N CYS A 252 -24.52 -4.18 13.04
CA CYS A 252 -25.19 -5.47 13.11
C CYS A 252 -26.69 -5.30 12.88
N LEU A 253 -27.19 -5.85 11.78
CA LEU A 253 -28.63 -5.98 11.51
C LEU A 253 -29.29 -6.94 12.50
N HIS A 254 -28.59 -8.04 12.79
CA HIS A 254 -29.00 -9.03 13.78
C HIS A 254 -27.77 -9.62 14.45
N LEU A 255 -27.72 -9.60 15.79
CA LEU A 255 -26.68 -10.23 16.58
C LEU A 255 -27.26 -11.49 17.22
N THR A 256 -26.69 -12.66 16.92
CA THR A 256 -27.08 -13.94 17.53
C THR A 256 -26.43 -14.12 18.91
N GLU A 257 -26.92 -15.09 19.69
CA GLU A 257 -26.31 -15.48 20.98
C GLU A 257 -24.88 -16.01 20.79
N ASP A 258 -24.59 -16.64 19.65
CA ASP A 258 -23.24 -17.12 19.27
C ASP A 258 -22.31 -16.00 18.74
N ASN A 259 -22.61 -14.74 19.05
CA ASN A 259 -21.85 -13.55 18.62
C ASN A 259 -21.72 -13.38 17.10
N GLN A 260 -22.62 -13.96 16.30
CA GLN A 260 -22.64 -13.74 14.85
C GLN A 260 -23.42 -12.46 14.54
N CYS A 261 -22.76 -11.54 13.82
CA CYS A 261 -23.32 -10.25 13.43
C CYS A 261 -23.66 -10.28 11.94
N LYS A 262 -24.96 -10.35 11.61
CA LYS A 262 -25.42 -10.22 10.23
C LYS A 262 -25.24 -8.79 9.75
N ILE A 263 -24.60 -8.62 8.59
CA ILE A 263 -24.29 -7.32 7.99
C ILE A 263 -25.15 -7.05 6.76
N GLU A 264 -25.20 -5.79 6.34
CA GLU A 264 -25.89 -5.38 5.12
C GLU A 264 -25.24 -6.04 3.88
N LYS A 265 -26.07 -6.42 2.90
CA LYS A 265 -25.55 -6.87 1.61
C LYS A 265 -24.92 -5.71 0.84
N LYS A 266 -23.60 -5.76 0.70
CA LYS A 266 -22.82 -4.85 -0.14
C LYS A 266 -22.08 -5.68 -1.19
N PRO A 267 -22.63 -5.85 -2.39
CA PRO A 267 -21.99 -6.67 -3.40
C PRO A 267 -20.67 -6.07 -3.87
N PHE A 268 -19.65 -6.92 -4.06
CA PHE A 268 -18.37 -6.53 -4.62
C PHE A 268 -17.78 -7.66 -5.44
N ARG A 269 -17.41 -7.37 -6.70
CA ARG A 269 -16.72 -8.32 -7.60
C ARG A 269 -17.37 -9.71 -7.67
N GLY A 270 -18.70 -9.77 -7.69
CA GLY A 270 -19.48 -11.00 -7.80
C GLY A 270 -19.89 -11.62 -6.46
N ALA A 271 -19.25 -11.26 -5.35
CA ALA A 271 -19.70 -11.65 -4.02
C ALA A 271 -20.95 -10.84 -3.63
N GLU A 272 -21.90 -11.47 -2.92
CA GLU A 272 -23.11 -10.77 -2.45
C GLU A 272 -22.79 -9.74 -1.35
N CYS A 273 -21.70 -9.97 -0.61
CA CYS A 273 -21.32 -9.23 0.58
C CYS A 273 -19.83 -8.94 0.62
N SER A 274 -19.47 -7.86 1.31
CA SER A 274 -18.10 -7.41 1.49
C SER A 274 -17.93 -6.61 2.77
N ASP A 275 -16.68 -6.35 3.12
CA ASP A 275 -16.25 -5.44 4.17
C ASP A 275 -16.75 -3.99 4.00
N ALA A 276 -17.20 -3.59 2.81
CA ALA A 276 -17.83 -2.29 2.57
C ALA A 276 -19.13 -2.07 3.37
N ALA A 277 -19.69 -3.12 3.99
CA ALA A 277 -20.76 -3.01 4.97
C ALA A 277 -20.29 -2.46 6.34
N GLY A 278 -18.98 -2.44 6.56
CA GLY A 278 -18.34 -1.87 7.74
C GLY A 278 -17.57 -0.59 7.42
N ARG A 279 -16.95 -0.04 8.46
CA ARG A 279 -16.09 1.14 8.37
C ARG A 279 -14.72 0.81 8.94
N GLN A 280 -13.66 1.16 8.24
CA GLN A 280 -12.31 1.06 8.79
C GLN A 280 -12.14 1.98 10.00
N VAL A 281 -11.57 1.44 11.07
CA VAL A 281 -11.31 2.16 12.32
C VAL A 281 -9.85 1.95 12.72
N PRO A 282 -9.06 3.02 12.92
CA PRO A 282 -7.68 2.90 13.37
C PRO A 282 -7.58 2.20 14.73
N TYR A 283 -6.54 1.39 14.93
CA TYR A 283 -6.30 0.63 16.16
C TYR A 283 -6.36 1.50 17.42
N ARG A 284 -5.79 2.72 17.37
CA ARG A 284 -5.85 3.70 18.49
C ARG A 284 -7.27 4.04 18.94
N THR A 285 -8.23 4.05 18.01
CA THR A 285 -9.64 4.34 18.29
C THR A 285 -10.30 3.11 18.89
N ILE A 286 -10.01 1.93 18.33
CA ILE A 286 -10.49 0.64 18.82
C ILE A 286 -10.06 0.41 20.28
N MET A 287 -8.80 0.70 20.63
CA MET A 287 -8.31 0.55 22.01
C MET A 287 -9.00 1.48 23.02
N LYS A 288 -9.46 2.66 22.59
CA LYS A 288 -10.30 3.52 23.43
C LYS A 288 -11.72 2.97 23.58
N GLN A 289 -12.28 2.42 22.49
CA GLN A 289 -13.64 1.93 22.47
C GLN A 289 -13.81 0.59 23.19
N VAL A 290 -12.85 -0.34 23.08
CA VAL A 290 -12.96 -1.69 23.64
C VAL A 290 -13.13 -1.65 25.16
N ASN A 291 -12.44 -0.74 25.84
CA ASN A 291 -12.51 -0.57 27.29
C ASN A 291 -13.84 0.02 27.76
N ALA A 292 -14.53 0.78 26.90
CA ALA A 292 -15.84 1.37 27.15
C ALA A 292 -17.00 0.59 26.51
N SER A 293 -16.70 -0.57 25.89
CA SER A 293 -17.66 -1.38 25.16
C SER A 293 -18.55 -2.19 26.10
N LEU A 294 -19.63 -2.76 25.56
CA LEU A 294 -20.56 -3.57 26.34
C LEU A 294 -19.97 -4.92 26.72
N SER A 295 -19.17 -5.52 25.82
CA SER A 295 -18.63 -6.86 26.01
C SER A 295 -17.22 -6.89 26.59
N GLY A 296 -16.51 -5.76 26.58
CA GLY A 296 -15.05 -5.79 26.62
C GLY A 296 -14.47 -6.52 25.40
N ARG A 297 -13.20 -6.89 25.47
CA ARG A 297 -12.52 -7.67 24.42
C ARG A 297 -12.99 -9.13 24.47
N LEU A 298 -13.50 -9.62 23.36
CA LEU A 298 -13.82 -11.03 23.10
C LEU A 298 -12.86 -11.61 22.07
N TRP A 299 -12.88 -12.92 21.92
CA TRP A 299 -12.01 -13.68 21.01
C TRP A 299 -12.83 -14.58 20.09
N ASP A 300 -12.57 -14.49 18.79
CA ASP A 300 -13.12 -15.40 17.79
C ASP A 300 -12.11 -16.53 17.56
N ASP A 301 -12.43 -17.73 18.03
CA ASP A 301 -11.53 -18.88 17.93
C ASP A 301 -11.42 -19.49 16.53
N VAL A 302 -12.33 -19.18 15.63
CA VAL A 302 -12.27 -19.66 14.23
C VAL A 302 -11.36 -18.75 13.43
N GLN A 303 -11.53 -17.44 13.59
CA GLN A 303 -10.77 -16.41 12.87
C GLN A 303 -9.44 -16.08 13.54
N LYS A 304 -9.25 -16.52 14.79
CA LYS A 304 -8.13 -16.16 15.68
C LYS A 304 -7.92 -14.64 15.75
N ALA A 305 -9.02 -13.94 15.97
CA ALA A 305 -9.05 -12.47 15.98
C ALA A 305 -9.89 -11.94 17.15
N PRO A 306 -9.47 -10.83 17.77
CA PRO A 306 -10.24 -10.18 18.80
C PRO A 306 -11.38 -9.35 18.20
N PHE A 307 -12.47 -9.23 18.95
CA PHE A 307 -13.59 -8.36 18.60
C PHE A 307 -14.27 -7.81 19.86
N TYR A 308 -15.18 -6.87 19.68
CA TYR A 308 -16.08 -6.41 20.74
C TYR A 308 -17.43 -5.99 20.19
N HIS A 309 -18.41 -5.92 21.09
CA HIS A 309 -19.75 -5.43 20.84
C HIS A 309 -19.99 -4.12 21.60
N TYR A 310 -20.65 -3.18 20.93
CA TYR A 310 -21.16 -1.98 21.58
C TYR A 310 -22.50 -1.58 20.97
N LYS A 311 -23.20 -0.64 21.63
CA LYS A 311 -24.45 -0.07 21.13
C LYS A 311 -24.39 1.45 21.08
N VAL A 312 -25.00 2.02 20.04
CA VAL A 312 -25.24 3.46 19.91
C VAL A 312 -26.72 3.68 19.62
N CYS A 313 -27.42 4.43 20.49
CA CYS A 313 -28.83 4.77 20.31
C CYS A 313 -29.70 3.57 19.88
N SER A 314 -29.59 2.42 20.58
CA SER A 314 -30.26 1.13 20.34
C SER A 314 -29.79 0.27 19.15
N ARG A 315 -28.82 0.72 18.35
CA ARG A 315 -28.19 -0.10 17.29
C ARG A 315 -26.97 -0.86 17.83
N SER A 316 -26.86 -2.14 17.48
CA SER A 316 -25.71 -2.99 17.84
C SER A 316 -24.62 -2.93 16.79
N TYR A 317 -23.37 -2.98 17.23
CA TYR A 317 -22.18 -3.00 16.38
C TYR A 317 -21.26 -4.15 16.79
N LYS A 318 -20.52 -4.70 15.82
CA LYS A 318 -19.42 -5.64 16.05
C LYS A 318 -18.18 -5.06 15.39
N SER A 319 -17.11 -4.91 16.15
CA SER A 319 -15.84 -4.42 15.63
C SER A 319 -14.74 -5.45 15.80
N TYR A 320 -14.03 -5.77 14.72
CA TYR A 320 -12.82 -6.62 14.73
C TYR A 320 -11.57 -5.77 14.61
N PHE A 321 -10.45 -6.26 15.11
CA PHE A 321 -9.15 -5.60 15.03
C PHE A 321 -7.99 -6.61 15.06
N ALA A 322 -6.80 -6.23 14.62
CA ALA A 322 -5.62 -7.08 14.75
C ALA A 322 -5.11 -7.08 16.20
N LEU A 323 -4.59 -8.21 16.68
CA LEU A 323 -3.70 -8.22 17.84
C LEU A 323 -2.33 -7.74 17.37
N ILE A 324 -1.89 -6.61 17.88
CA ILE A 324 -0.50 -6.18 17.78
C ILE A 324 0.12 -6.60 19.11
N PRO A 325 1.12 -7.49 19.14
CA PRO A 325 1.85 -7.81 20.36
C PRO A 325 2.37 -6.52 20.98
N GLU A 326 2.13 -6.35 22.29
CA GLU A 326 2.73 -5.26 23.09
C GLU A 326 4.23 -5.47 23.28
#